data_AF-A0A6J4XM12-F1
#
_entry.id   AF-A0A6J4XM12-F1
#
_cell.length_a   1.000
_cell.length_b   1.000
_cell.length_c   1.000
_cell.angle_alpha   90.00
_cell.angle_beta   90.00
_cell.angle_gamma   90.00
#
_symmetry.space_group_name_H-M   'P 1'
#
loop_
_entity.id
_entity.type
_entity.pdbx_description
1 polymer ?
#
loop_
_entity_poly.entity_id
_entity_poly.type
_entity_poly.pdbx_seq_one_letter_code
_entity_poly.pdbx_strand_id
1 'polypeptide(L)' 'MAAFENEMRHQLCAEIHEHVIFGRNMDPAASQAHMAAFAQAKGFEMCGLATGTGARLAAGCIIDSME' A
#
# COMPACT_ATOMS: atom_id res chain seq x y z
N MET A 1 14.45 -5.78 -6.10
CA MET A 1 13.15 -6.30 -5.62
C MET A 1 12.94 -6.21 -4.10
N ALA A 2 13.90 -5.72 -3.30
CA ALA A 2 13.75 -5.70 -1.83
C ALA A 2 13.36 -4.34 -1.20
N ALA A 3 13.54 -3.21 -1.89
CA ALA A 3 13.43 -1.90 -1.23
C ALA A 3 12.04 -1.62 -0.64
N PHE A 4 10.99 -1.92 -1.41
CA PHE A 4 9.61 -1.71 -0.95
C PHE A 4 9.24 -2.63 0.22
N GLU A 5 9.52 -3.92 0.10
CA GLU A 5 9.26 -4.90 1.16
C GLU A 5 10.09 -4.64 2.42
N ASN A 6 11.32 -4.14 2.29
CA ASN A 6 12.13 -3.78 3.44
C ASN A 6 11.50 -2.64 4.25
N GLU A 7 10.84 -1.68 3.58
CA GLU A 7 10.20 -0.54 4.23
C GLU A 7 8.78 -0.85 4.70
N MET A 8 7.99 -1.54 3.88
CA MET A 8 6.58 -1.84 4.15
C MET A 8 6.35 -3.18 4.86
N ARG A 9 7.39 -4.02 4.97
CA ARG A 9 7.38 -5.42 5.49
C ARG A 9 6.52 -6.42 4.72
N HIS A 10 5.62 -5.94 3.87
CA HIS A 10 4.69 -6.73 3.09
C HIS A 10 4.61 -6.19 1.66
N GLN A 11 4.26 -7.07 0.72
CA GLN A 11 4.14 -6.72 -0.70
C GLN A 11 2.70 -6.80 -1.21
N LEU A 12 1.87 -7.64 -0.61
CA LEU A 12 0.49 -7.85 -1.06
C LEU A 12 -0.46 -6.85 -0.39
N CYS A 13 -1.39 -6.28 -1.17
CA CYS A 13 -2.38 -5.34 -0.64
C CYS A 13 -3.17 -5.93 0.54
N ALA A 14 -3.52 -7.22 0.49
CA ALA A 14 -4.21 -7.91 1.59
C ALA A 14 -3.41 -7.87 2.91
N GLU A 15 -2.12 -8.15 2.84
CA GLU A 15 -1.21 -8.12 4.00
C GLU A 15 -0.94 -6.69 4.47
N ILE A 16 -0.81 -5.73 3.55
CA ILE A 16 -0.64 -4.32 3.89
C ILE A 16 -1.90 -3.78 4.59
N HIS A 17 -3.10 -4.16 4.12
CA HIS A 17 -4.36 -3.83 4.78
C HIS A 17 -4.40 -4.39 6.20
N GLU A 18 -4.02 -5.66 6.36
CA GLU A 18 -4.10 -6.36 7.64
C GLU A 18 -3.04 -5.90 8.65
N HIS A 19 -1.78 -5.76 8.23
CA HIS A 19 -0.66 -5.59 9.13
C HIS A 19 -0.13 -4.15 9.22
N VAL A 20 -0.46 -3.28 8.25
CA VAL A 20 0.10 -1.92 8.17
C VAL A 20 -0.97 -0.85 8.33
N ILE A 21 -2.11 -0.99 7.64
CA ILE A 21 -3.04 0.13 7.47
C ILE A 21 -4.29 0.01 8.36
N PHE A 22 -5.02 -1.10 8.30
CA PHE A 22 -6.37 -1.21 8.87
C PHE A 22 -6.50 -2.21 10.03
N GLY A 23 -5.49 -3.07 10.26
CA GLY A 23 -5.59 -4.14 11.26
C GLY A 23 -6.46 -5.32 10.83
N ARG A 24 -6.96 -5.32 9.59
CA ARG A 24 -7.77 -6.38 8.96
C ARG A 24 -7.72 -6.25 7.45
N ASN A 25 -7.90 -7.36 6.73
CA ASN A 25 -8.10 -7.29 5.29
C ASN A 25 -9.40 -6.52 4.97
N MET A 26 -9.28 -5.49 4.15
CA MET A 26 -10.37 -4.63 3.73
C MET A 26 -10.36 -4.47 2.20
N ASP A 27 -10.21 -5.56 1.46
CA ASP A 27 -10.25 -5.55 -0.01
C ASP A 27 -11.54 -4.90 -0.54
N PRO A 28 -11.47 -3.69 -1.14
CA PRO A 28 -12.65 -3.00 -1.63
C PRO A 28 -13.31 -3.70 -2.84
N ALA A 29 -12.60 -4.60 -3.52
CA ALA A 29 -13.13 -5.36 -4.66
C ALA A 29 -13.95 -6.59 -4.23
N ALA A 30 -13.90 -6.99 -2.96
CA ALA A 30 -14.57 -8.19 -2.48
C ALA A 30 -16.11 -8.09 -2.50
N SER A 31 -16.67 -6.92 -2.18
CA SER A 31 -18.10 -6.62 -2.29
C SER A 31 -18.40 -5.13 -2.13
N GLN A 32 -19.63 -4.70 -2.46
CA GLN A 32 -20.07 -3.31 -2.19
C GLN A 32 -19.99 -2.93 -0.70
N ALA A 33 -20.27 -3.88 0.21
CA ALA A 33 -20.14 -3.63 1.64
C ALA A 33 -18.67 -3.42 2.05
N HIS A 34 -17.73 -4.15 1.45
CA HIS A 34 -16.29 -3.91 1.67
C HIS A 34 -15.85 -2.58 1.10
N MET A 35 -16.28 -2.21 -0.11
CA MET A 35 -16.01 -0.88 -0.68
C MET A 35 -16.51 0.25 0.24
N ALA A 36 -17.73 0.12 0.78
CA ALA A 36 -18.29 1.10 1.71
C ALA A 36 -17.48 1.19 3.02
N ALA A 37 -17.10 0.05 3.59
CA ALA A 37 -16.24 0.00 4.78
C ALA A 37 -14.86 0.60 4.51
N PHE A 38 -14.27 0.31 3.35
CA PHE A 38 -12.99 0.86 2.89
C PHE A 38 -13.06 2.38 2.75
N ALA A 39 -14.08 2.90 2.08
CA ALA A 39 -14.29 4.34 1.94
C ALA A 39 -14.50 5.02 3.31
N GLN A 40 -15.31 4.41 4.20
CA GLN A 40 -15.55 4.94 5.54
C GLN A 40 -14.27 4.97 6.39
N ALA A 41 -13.38 4.00 6.20
CA ALA A 41 -12.06 3.94 6.83
C ALA A 41 -11.02 4.87 6.16
N LYS A 42 -11.43 5.76 5.24
CA LYS A 42 -10.53 6.61 4.44
C LYS A 42 -9.48 5.81 3.68
N GLY A 43 -9.88 4.64 3.16
CA GLY A 43 -8.95 3.70 2.58
C GLY A 43 -8.21 4.24 1.36
N PHE A 44 -8.82 5.15 0.59
CA PHE A 44 -8.18 5.78 -0.57
C PHE A 44 -6.99 6.67 -0.14
N GLU A 45 -7.15 7.42 0.95
CA GLU A 45 -6.09 8.25 1.52
C GLU A 45 -5.03 7.40 2.21
N MET A 46 -5.47 6.40 2.97
CA MET A 46 -4.58 5.53 3.75
C MET A 46 -3.71 4.65 2.86
N CYS A 47 -4.26 4.06 1.79
CA CYS A 47 -3.46 3.32 0.80
C CYS A 47 -2.50 4.22 0.02
N GLY A 48 -2.68 5.54 0.07
CA GLY A 48 -1.72 6.52 -0.44
C GLY A 48 -0.35 6.43 0.23
N LEU A 49 -0.26 5.97 1.50
CA LEU A 49 1.01 5.76 2.19
C LEU A 49 1.89 4.74 1.44
N ALA A 50 1.34 3.55 1.17
CA ALA A 50 2.06 2.49 0.48
C ALA A 50 2.47 2.94 -0.94
N THR A 51 1.55 3.53 -1.68
CA THR A 51 1.82 4.01 -3.05
C THR A 51 2.89 5.11 -3.07
N GLY A 52 2.84 6.06 -2.14
CA GLY A 52 3.82 7.14 -2.03
C GLY A 52 5.22 6.63 -1.68
N THR A 53 5.32 5.69 -0.73
CA THR A 53 6.57 5.00 -0.40
C THR A 53 7.16 4.28 -1.62
N GLY A 54 6.33 3.54 -2.35
CA GLY A 54 6.74 2.87 -3.59
C GLY A 54 7.24 3.85 -4.65
N ALA A 55 6.53 4.96 -4.86
CA ALA A 55 6.94 6.00 -5.81
C ALA A 55 8.28 6.63 -5.43
N ARG A 56 8.49 6.96 -4.14
CA ARG A 56 9.75 7.52 -3.63
C ARG A 56 10.92 6.56 -3.87
N LEU A 57 10.74 5.28 -3.52
CA LEU A 57 11.77 4.26 -3.69
C LEU A 57 12.11 4.02 -5.16
N ALA A 58 11.09 3.92 -6.01
CA ALA A 58 11.28 3.76 -7.45
C ALA A 58 12.03 4.95 -8.06
N ALA A 59 11.68 6.18 -7.65
CA ALA A 59 12.38 7.39 -8.09
C ALA A 59 13.87 7.36 -7.72
N GLY A 60 14.20 6.94 -6.49
CA GLY A 60 15.59 6.76 -6.07
C GLY A 60 16.35 5.77 -6.96
N CYS A 61 15.78 4.58 -7.20
CA CYS A 61 16.42 3.60 -8.07
C CYS A 61 16.62 4.09 -9.51
N ILE A 62 15.69 4.88 -10.05
CA ILE A 62 15.82 5.45 -11.39
C ILE A 62 16.97 6.47 -11.41
N ILE A 63 17.03 7.37 -10.43
CA ILE A 63 18.10 8.39 -10.33
C ILE A 63 19.47 7.72 -10.19
N ASP A 64 19.60 6.75 -9.28
CA ASP A 64 20.85 6.00 -9.07
C ASP A 64 21.31 5.25 -10.34
N SER A 65 20.38 4.86 -11.22
CA SER A 65 20.70 4.18 -12.48
C SER A 65 21.18 5.10 -13.60
N MET A 66 21.07 6.43 -13.41
CA MET A 66 21.50 7.44 -14.37
C MET A 66 22.95 7.92 -14.12
N GLU A 67 23.52 7.58 -12.97
CA GLU A 67 24.93 7.83 -12.60
C GLU A 67 25.84 6.69 -13.08
#